data_AF-A0AAJ2TGE5-F1
#
_entry.id   AF-A0AAJ2TGE5-F1
#
_cell.length_a   1.000
_cell.length_b   1.000
_cell.length_c   1.000
_cell.angle_alpha   90.00
_cell.angle_beta   90.00
_cell.angle_gamma   90.00
#
_symmetry.space_group_name_H-M   'P 1'
#
loop_
_entity.id
_entity.type
_entity.pdbx_description
1 polymer ?
#
loop_
_entity_poly.entity_id
_entity_poly.type
_entity_poly.pdbx_seq_one_letter_code
_entity_poly.pdbx_strand_id
1 'polypeptide(L)' 'MFCSQFTAEGWHERLGSGALADSILDRIVPSAYTMIIDGDVSMRRRKRNIK' A
#
# COMPACT_ATOMS: atom_id res chain seq x y z
N MET A 1 3.65 -10.47 4.38
CA MET A 1 4.07 -9.04 4.28
C MET A 1 3.50 -8.50 2.97
N PHE A 2 2.80 -7.37 3.00
CA PHE A 2 2.18 -6.75 1.84
C PHE A 2 2.88 -5.43 1.50
N CYS A 3 3.09 -5.18 0.20
CA CYS A 3 3.61 -3.91 -0.30
C CYS A 3 2.65 -3.40 -1.38
N SER A 4 2.19 -2.16 -1.25
CA SER A 4 1.29 -1.55 -2.23
C SER A 4 1.65 -0.09 -2.43
N GLN A 5 1.33 0.42 -3.62
CA GLN A 5 1.40 1.85 -3.94
C GLN A 5 0.20 2.63 -3.40
N PHE A 6 -0.80 1.93 -2.85
CA PHE A 6 -2.02 2.50 -2.30
C PHE A 6 -2.14 2.16 -0.82
N THR A 7 -2.81 3.03 -0.07
CA THR A 7 -3.21 2.78 1.32
C THR A 7 -4.30 1.72 1.38
N ALA A 8 -4.54 1.16 2.57
CA ALA A 8 -5.60 0.19 2.80
C ALA A 8 -6.98 0.70 2.35
N GLU A 9 -7.24 2.01 2.50
CA GLU A 9 -8.46 2.66 2.01
C GLU A 9 -8.57 2.59 0.48
N GLY A 10 -7.47 2.85 -0.23
CA GLY A 10 -7.44 2.76 -1.69
C GLY A 10 -7.58 1.34 -2.22
N TRP A 11 -7.42 0.32 -1.39
CA TRP A 11 -7.57 -1.08 -1.80
C TRP A 11 -9.02 -1.48 -1.97
N HIS A 12 -9.94 -0.93 -1.17
CA HIS A 12 -11.35 -1.33 -1.24
C HIS A 12 -11.91 -1.13 -2.66
N GLU A 13 -11.70 0.06 -3.24
CA GLU A 13 -12.11 0.37 -4.60
C GLU A 13 -11.35 -0.49 -5.64
N ARG A 14 -10.05 -0.67 -5.46
CA ARG A 14 -9.17 -1.42 -6.38
C ARG A 14 -9.42 -2.92 -6.39
N LEU A 15 -9.94 -3.48 -5.30
CA LEU A 15 -10.33 -4.88 -5.18
C LEU A 15 -11.72 -5.17 -5.78
N GLY A 16 -12.35 -4.17 -6.40
CA GLY A 16 -13.67 -4.30 -7.02
C GLY A 16 -14.83 -3.89 -6.13
N SER A 17 -14.55 -3.37 -4.93
CA SER A 17 -15.52 -2.98 -3.89
C SER A 17 -16.43 -4.11 -3.41
N GLY A 18 -17.19 -3.83 -2.35
CA GLY A 18 -18.24 -4.71 -1.84
C GLY A 18 -17.70 -5.85 -0.97
N ALA A 19 -18.57 -6.79 -0.65
CA ALA A 19 -18.35 -7.78 0.42
C ALA A 19 -17.05 -8.60 0.26
N LEU A 20 -16.60 -8.85 -0.98
CA LEU A 20 -15.33 -9.52 -1.21
C LEU A 20 -14.14 -8.66 -0.78
N ALA A 21 -14.12 -7.40 -1.19
CA ALA A 21 -13.06 -6.45 -0.82
C ALA A 21 -13.03 -6.25 0.71
N ASP A 22 -14.21 -6.09 1.33
CA ASP A 22 -14.35 -5.99 2.79
C ASP A 22 -13.77 -7.22 3.49
N SER A 23 -14.16 -8.43 3.05
CA SER A 23 -13.68 -9.68 3.65
C SER A 23 -12.17 -9.90 3.55
N ILE A 24 -11.53 -9.29 2.54
CA ILE A 24 -10.07 -9.31 2.38
C ILE A 24 -9.43 -8.30 3.34
N LEU A 25 -9.96 -7.07 3.39
CA LEU A 25 -9.45 -6.02 4.26
C LEU A 25 -9.59 -6.34 5.75
N ASP A 26 -10.69 -6.96 6.15
CA ASP A 26 -10.93 -7.41 7.53
C ASP A 26 -9.90 -8.42 8.02
N ARG A 27 -9.26 -9.18 7.11
CA ARG A 27 -8.18 -10.11 7.49
C ARG A 27 -6.83 -9.41 7.58
N ILE A 28 -6.60 -8.42 6.72
CA ILE A 28 -5.29 -7.77 6.60
C ILE A 28 -5.13 -6.63 7.60
N VAL A 29 -6.08 -5.70 7.66
CA VAL A 29 -5.94 -4.44 8.40
C VAL A 29 -5.79 -4.64 9.91
N PRO A 30 -6.61 -5.46 10.60
CA PRO A 30 -6.54 -5.58 12.06
C PRO A 30 -5.24 -6.21 12.58
N SER A 31 -4.59 -7.06 11.76
CA SER A 31 -3.36 -7.75 12.13
C SER A 31 -2.09 -7.07 11.60
N ALA A 32 -2.23 -5.97 10.85
CA ALA A 32 -1.11 -5.32 10.17
C ALA A 32 -0.49 -4.21 11.01
N TYR A 33 0.84 -4.23 11.08
CA TYR A 33 1.62 -3.03 11.36
C TYR A 33 1.89 -2.30 10.04
N THR A 34 1.30 -1.12 9.87
CA THR A 34 1.38 -0.37 8.60
C THR A 34 2.54 0.62 8.64
N MET A 35 3.39 0.57 7.62
CA MET A 35 4.49 1.52 7.41
C MET A 35 4.28 2.24 6.08
N ILE A 36 4.10 3.57 6.14
CA ILE A 36 3.94 4.40 4.94
C ILE A 36 5.33 4.88 4.52
N ILE A 37 5.70 4.58 3.27
CA ILE A 37 6.94 5.04 2.66
C ILE A 37 6.59 6.14 1.67
N ASP A 38 7.03 7.36 1.96
CA ASP A 38 6.77 8.55 1.14
C ASP A 38 8.08 9.24 0.69
N GLY A 39 7.97 10.09 -0.31
CA GLY A 39 9.04 10.97 -0.78
C GLY A 39 8.82 11.52 -2.18
N ASP A 40 9.21 12.77 -2.38
CA ASP A 40 9.01 13.51 -3.65
C ASP A 40 9.76 12.91 -4.85
N VAL A 41 10.77 12.10 -4.60
CA VAL A 41 11.61 11.50 -5.63
C VAL A 41 11.82 10.02 -5.37
N SER A 42 11.68 9.23 -6.42
CA SER A 42 11.82 7.78 -6.32
C SER A 42 13.21 7.38 -5.81
N MET A 43 13.27 6.33 -4.99
CA MET A 43 14.55 5.79 -4.48
C MET A 43 15.50 5.38 -5.61
N ARG A 44 14.97 4.96 -6.77
CA ARG A 44 15.75 4.69 -7.98
C ARG A 44 16.43 5.95 -8.51
N ARG A 45 15.71 7.07 -8.57
CA ARG A 45 16.26 8.37 -8.99
C ARG A 45 17.29 8.88 -7.98
N ARG A 46 17.02 8.78 -6.68
CA ARG A 46 17.97 9.17 -5.62
C ARG A 46 19.31 8.48 -5.78
N LYS A 47 19.33 7.15 -5.94
CA LYS A 47 20.58 6.37 -6.12
C LYS A 47 21.38 6.74 -7.37
N ARG A 48 20.72 7.20 -8.45
CA ARG A 48 21.42 7.65 -9.67
C ARG A 48 22.19 8.95 -9.47
N ASN A 49 21.70 9.83 -8.59
CA ASN A 49 22.32 11.13 -8.31
C ASN A 49 23.46 11.05 -7.27
N ILE A 50 23.71 9.87 -6.68
CA ILE A 50 24.82 9.63 -5.74
C ILE A 50 26.04 9.08 -6.50
N LYS A 51 26.31 9.63 -7.68
CA LYS A 51 27.49 9.33 -8.50
C LYS A 51 28.30 10.61 -8.69
#